data_AF-A0A5C5TFK9-F1
#
_entry.id   AF-A0A5C5TFK9-F1
#
_cell.length_a   1.000
_cell.length_b   1.000
_cell.length_c   1.000
_cell.angle_alpha   90.00
_cell.angle_beta   90.00
_cell.angle_gamma   90.00
#
_symmetry.space_group_name_H-M   'P 1'
#
loop_
_entity.id
_entity.type
_entity.pdbx_description
1 polymer ?
#
loop_
_entity_poly.entity_id
_entity_poly.type
_entity_poly.pdbx_seq_one_letter_code
_entity_poly.pdbx_strand_id
1 'polypeptide(L)'
;MSTPLGSMHIKLGLDSSQFASNLNASKRAVQYFSKEARALDGVIKNNGKSFTALSAKHKALQNALDKQKQVLGQLKTNFDKLDATERGSSRWERAAAEIQKENVKLEQLRGQLNQVKGALEQVHQQNSFWGKTGLKLTDWGNKLKSAGSRLQDMGNAMAPVSTLLSGGFALATKKALDFGGQMQVTKSLLSDTVGTSQELNAATKKLGDSSKSWAKEYGISTSEINVGMQELIKAGLDANQTVGAMPPILRATKATGEDFNTVMGATTSIMSQFGLVSNDTNQMLKNTQRVTDSLSFVANKTKAGFGDMGLAMEYVGPVANSVGMEVEETAAAVGILSNAGIEGQKAGTVLRGALSKLLNPSKANADAFKKLGFSAEEFRSGAIKLPDVLDRIRQNTEGMTDAQKAALIAQAFGVEAQSGMNTLVNEGGAALRRLTEETKNAGGYTDQLAKKMSGSAQSGVERFKASLEVLQINIGEKLLPILTYFVEKADQLVNWFSKLDESTQRWGIAIGAILAISYPVLNILGNIVSVGGSVFFYFWEVSY
;
A
#
# COMPACT_ATOMS: atom_id res chain seq x y z
N MET A 1 33.37 69.47 -12.42
CA MET A 1 33.54 68.25 -13.25
C MET A 1 32.18 67.58 -13.38
N SER A 2 31.91 67.09 -14.57
CA SER A 2 30.60 66.89 -15.21
C SER A 2 30.03 65.49 -14.97
N THR A 3 28.71 65.38 -14.79
CA THR A 3 27.92 64.21 -15.25
C THR A 3 27.52 64.45 -16.71
N PRO A 4 27.54 63.42 -17.59
CA PRO A 4 26.27 62.80 -17.96
C PRO A 4 26.29 61.31 -18.43
N LEU A 5 25.12 60.68 -18.27
CA LEU A 5 24.36 59.79 -19.18
C LEU A 5 24.84 58.36 -19.54
N GLY A 6 23.90 57.41 -19.41
CA GLY A 6 23.39 56.74 -20.62
C GLY A 6 23.41 55.21 -20.66
N SER A 7 22.24 54.63 -20.44
CA SER A 7 21.85 53.23 -20.63
C SER A 7 22.09 52.64 -22.02
N MET A 8 22.30 51.31 -22.12
CA MET A 8 21.71 50.51 -23.21
C MET A 8 21.48 49.03 -22.81
N HIS A 9 20.20 48.65 -22.76
CA HIS A 9 19.76 47.25 -22.88
C HIS A 9 19.52 46.95 -24.37
N ILE A 10 20.08 45.85 -24.91
CA ILE A 10 19.47 45.13 -26.04
C ILE A 10 19.54 43.62 -25.79
N LYS A 11 18.38 43.00 -25.99
CA LYS A 11 18.05 41.58 -25.85
C LYS A 11 18.15 40.89 -27.21
N LEU A 12 18.35 39.56 -27.17
CA LEU A 12 17.98 38.52 -28.15
C LEU A 12 19.02 38.04 -29.18
N GLY A 13 19.42 36.79 -28.96
CA GLY A 13 19.78 35.81 -29.97
C GLY A 13 19.77 34.43 -29.32
N LEU A 14 18.68 33.67 -29.48
CA LEU A 14 18.64 32.24 -29.17
C LEU A 14 19.73 31.55 -29.98
N ASP A 15 20.76 31.04 -29.32
CA ASP A 15 21.71 30.15 -30.00
C ASP A 15 22.05 28.92 -29.15
N SER A 16 21.88 27.78 -29.78
CA SER A 16 21.82 26.39 -29.33
C SER A 16 23.09 25.84 -28.64
N SER A 17 23.96 26.71 -28.13
CA SER A 17 25.30 26.39 -27.61
C SER A 17 25.33 25.85 -26.17
N GLN A 18 24.24 25.96 -25.38
CA GLN A 18 24.18 25.40 -24.03
C GLN A 18 23.98 23.88 -23.98
N PHE A 19 23.68 23.21 -25.10
CA PHE A 19 23.58 21.74 -25.13
C PHE A 19 24.93 21.07 -25.45
N ALA A 20 25.83 21.76 -26.17
CA ALA A 20 27.19 21.29 -26.49
C ALA A 20 28.22 21.62 -25.40
N SER A 21 27.93 22.60 -24.53
CA SER A 21 28.82 23.03 -23.44
C SER A 21 29.11 21.92 -22.43
N ASN A 22 28.20 20.96 -22.26
CA ASN A 22 28.28 19.93 -21.22
C ASN A 22 29.18 18.73 -21.56
N LEU A 23 29.31 18.38 -22.85
CA LEU A 23 30.17 17.27 -23.31
C LEU A 23 31.64 17.66 -23.32
N ASN A 24 31.95 18.83 -23.87
CA ASN A 24 33.32 19.33 -23.94
C ASN A 24 33.84 19.73 -22.55
N ALA A 25 32.98 20.27 -21.67
CA ALA A 25 33.34 20.47 -20.27
C ALA A 25 33.66 19.15 -19.56
N SER A 26 32.81 18.12 -19.74
CA SER A 26 33.05 16.77 -19.20
C SER A 26 34.34 16.16 -19.72
N LYS A 27 34.62 16.25 -21.02
CA LYS A 27 35.89 15.76 -21.62
C LYS A 27 37.12 16.49 -21.08
N ARG A 28 37.05 17.81 -20.89
CA ARG A 28 38.14 18.59 -20.27
C ARG A 28 38.35 18.20 -18.81
N ALA A 29 37.27 17.97 -18.06
CA ALA A 29 37.34 17.51 -16.68
C ALA A 29 37.98 16.11 -16.58
N VAL A 30 37.63 15.17 -17.47
CA VAL A 30 38.30 13.86 -17.54
C VAL A 30 39.80 14.03 -17.76
N GLN A 31 40.22 14.88 -18.70
CA GLN A 31 41.63 15.12 -18.98
C GLN A 31 42.36 15.76 -17.81
N TYR A 32 41.73 16.73 -17.15
CA TYR A 32 42.26 17.39 -15.95
C TYR A 32 42.53 16.37 -14.84
N PHE A 33 41.50 15.62 -14.43
CA PHE A 33 41.63 14.64 -13.35
C PHE A 33 42.55 13.46 -13.71
N SER A 34 42.61 13.08 -14.98
CA SER A 34 43.57 12.07 -15.46
C SER A 34 45.02 12.57 -15.40
N LYS A 35 45.26 13.87 -15.68
CA LYS A 35 46.58 14.49 -15.55
C LYS A 35 46.98 14.65 -14.08
N GLU A 36 46.03 15.03 -13.23
CA GLU A 36 46.22 15.09 -11.78
C GLU A 36 46.59 13.71 -11.22
N ALA A 37 45.87 12.65 -11.60
CA ALA A 37 46.20 11.27 -11.21
C ALA A 37 47.60 10.83 -11.68
N ARG A 38 48.05 11.27 -12.86
CA ARG A 38 49.40 10.99 -13.38
C ARG A 38 50.49 11.81 -12.69
N ALA A 39 50.22 13.06 -12.31
CA ALA A 39 51.16 13.87 -11.55
C ALA A 39 51.46 13.22 -10.18
N LEU A 40 50.44 12.59 -9.59
CA LEU A 40 50.55 11.84 -8.35
C LEU A 40 51.38 10.56 -8.49
N ASP A 41 51.58 10.02 -9.71
CA ASP A 41 52.53 8.92 -9.92
C ASP A 41 53.98 9.32 -9.63
N GLY A 42 54.36 10.57 -9.95
CA GLY A 42 55.69 11.09 -9.62
C GLY A 42 55.88 11.22 -8.10
N VAL A 43 54.84 11.67 -7.39
CA VAL A 43 54.85 11.78 -5.92
C VAL A 43 54.93 10.40 -5.26
N ILE A 44 54.15 9.42 -5.74
CA ILE A 44 54.18 8.04 -5.21
C ILE A 44 55.53 7.36 -5.48
N LYS A 45 56.17 7.65 -6.63
CA LYS A 45 57.50 7.12 -6.95
C LYS A 45 58.61 7.72 -6.08
N ASN A 46 58.56 9.03 -5.81
CA ASN A 46 59.62 9.72 -5.08
C ASN A 46 59.48 9.62 -3.55
N ASN A 47 58.24 9.62 -3.02
CA ASN A 47 57.98 9.66 -1.57
C ASN A 47 57.40 8.34 -1.03
N GLY A 48 57.42 7.28 -1.83
CA GLY A 48 56.89 5.96 -1.49
C GLY A 48 55.36 5.86 -1.59
N LYS A 49 54.85 4.63 -1.43
CA LYS A 49 53.41 4.30 -1.43
C LYS A 49 52.72 4.77 -0.13
N SER A 50 52.78 6.07 0.17
CA SER A 50 52.07 6.63 1.33
C SER A 50 50.57 6.63 1.07
N PHE A 51 49.79 6.40 2.14
CA PHE A 51 48.33 6.39 2.07
C PHE A 51 47.78 7.69 1.47
N THR A 52 48.35 8.84 1.85
CA THR A 52 47.95 10.17 1.38
C THR A 52 48.09 10.32 -0.14
N ALA A 53 49.22 9.89 -0.71
CA ALA A 53 49.46 10.01 -2.14
C ALA A 53 48.59 9.04 -2.95
N LEU A 54 48.40 7.81 -2.44
CA LEU A 54 47.51 6.81 -3.06
C LEU A 54 46.03 7.22 -2.98
N SER A 55 45.60 7.82 -1.87
CA SER A 55 44.23 8.30 -1.66
C SER A 55 43.91 9.51 -2.55
N ALA A 56 44.84 10.46 -2.67
CA ALA A 56 44.72 11.57 -3.61
C ALA A 56 44.60 11.05 -5.06
N LYS A 57 45.39 10.03 -5.41
CA LYS A 57 45.33 9.41 -6.75
C LYS A 57 44.02 8.66 -6.97
N HIS A 58 43.51 7.96 -5.96
CA HIS A 58 42.20 7.31 -6.00
C HIS A 58 41.09 8.32 -6.26
N LYS A 59 41.09 9.45 -5.56
CA LYS A 59 40.10 10.54 -5.72
C LYS A 59 40.16 11.16 -7.12
N ALA A 60 41.36 11.44 -7.63
CA ALA A 60 41.54 11.96 -8.98
C ALA A 60 41.03 10.97 -10.04
N LEU A 61 41.37 9.67 -9.92
CA LEU A 61 40.88 8.63 -10.84
C LEU A 61 39.37 8.43 -10.76
N GLN A 62 38.77 8.54 -9.57
CA GLN A 62 37.33 8.43 -9.38
C GLN A 62 36.59 9.61 -10.05
N ASN A 63 37.08 10.83 -9.84
CA ASN A 63 36.54 12.02 -10.51
C ASN A 63 36.66 11.93 -12.04
N ALA A 64 37.79 11.43 -12.54
CA ALA A 64 37.97 11.17 -13.98
C ALA A 64 36.96 10.14 -14.50
N LEU A 65 36.75 9.04 -13.76
CA LEU A 65 35.85 7.96 -14.13
C LEU A 65 34.38 8.42 -14.16
N ASP A 66 33.95 9.21 -13.18
CA ASP A 66 32.57 9.73 -13.14
C ASP A 66 32.30 10.75 -14.23
N LYS A 67 33.26 11.62 -14.55
CA LYS A 67 33.16 12.51 -15.73
C LYS A 67 33.19 11.72 -17.04
N GLN A 68 33.93 10.62 -17.11
CA GLN A 68 33.99 9.77 -18.29
C GLN A 68 32.65 9.03 -18.53
N LYS A 69 31.96 8.61 -17.46
CA LYS A 69 30.58 8.08 -17.57
C LYS A 69 29.60 9.13 -18.10
N GLN A 70 29.74 10.39 -17.68
CA GLN A 70 28.92 11.50 -18.20
C GLN A 70 29.16 11.73 -19.70
N VAL A 71 30.43 11.69 -20.14
CA VAL A 71 30.81 11.75 -21.57
C VAL A 71 30.13 10.61 -22.35
N LEU A 72 30.21 9.38 -21.87
CA LEU A 72 29.60 8.22 -22.53
C LEU A 72 28.07 8.27 -22.54
N GLY A 73 27.44 8.73 -21.46
CA GLY A 73 25.99 8.89 -21.40
C GLY A 73 25.49 9.90 -22.42
N GLN A 74 26.19 11.03 -22.57
CA GLN A 74 25.86 12.05 -23.56
C GLN A 74 26.14 11.59 -24.99
N LEU A 75 27.25 10.88 -25.24
CA LEU A 75 27.54 10.31 -26.56
C LEU A 75 26.50 9.27 -26.98
N LYS A 76 26.07 8.39 -26.06
CA LYS A 76 25.00 7.42 -26.32
C LYS A 76 23.66 8.10 -26.58
N THR A 77 23.29 9.09 -25.77
CA THR A 77 22.07 9.88 -25.98
C THR A 77 22.07 10.60 -27.34
N ASN A 78 23.23 11.10 -27.78
CA ASN A 78 23.38 11.73 -29.09
C ASN A 78 23.36 10.70 -30.23
N PHE A 79 23.86 9.50 -29.99
CA PHE A 79 23.82 8.38 -30.94
C PHE A 79 22.41 7.83 -31.13
N ASP A 80 21.62 7.70 -30.05
CA ASP A 80 20.23 7.23 -30.07
C ASP A 80 19.29 8.21 -30.80
N LYS A 81 19.72 9.47 -30.96
CA LYS A 81 19.01 10.50 -31.76
C LYS A 81 19.34 10.44 -33.25
N LEU A 82 20.30 9.62 -33.68
CA LEU A 82 20.56 9.40 -35.10
C LEU A 82 19.48 8.48 -35.67
N ASP A 83 18.89 8.87 -36.79
CA ASP A 83 17.79 8.11 -37.42
C ASP A 83 18.27 6.71 -37.87
N ALA A 84 17.37 5.72 -37.79
CA ALA A 84 17.67 4.33 -38.16
C ALA A 84 18.02 4.17 -39.65
N THR A 85 17.64 5.14 -40.48
CA THR A 85 18.00 5.26 -41.91
C THR A 85 19.45 5.70 -42.14
N GLU A 86 20.13 6.30 -41.15
CA GLU A 86 21.55 6.72 -41.22
C GLU A 86 22.54 5.59 -40.87
N ARG A 87 22.05 4.37 -40.63
CA ARG A 87 22.85 3.20 -40.24
C ARG A 87 23.78 2.79 -41.39
N GLY A 88 25.10 2.89 -41.17
CA GLY A 88 26.12 2.69 -42.21
C GLY A 88 26.59 3.98 -42.90
N SER A 89 26.08 5.15 -42.50
CA SER A 89 26.64 6.43 -42.94
C SER A 89 27.96 6.74 -42.21
N SER A 90 28.83 7.54 -42.83
CA SER A 90 30.09 7.96 -42.20
C SER A 90 29.90 8.76 -40.90
N ARG A 91 28.70 9.31 -40.65
CA ARG A 91 28.37 10.01 -39.39
C ARG A 91 28.04 9.01 -38.27
N TRP A 92 27.28 7.97 -38.59
CA TRP A 92 26.95 6.88 -37.67
C TRP A 92 28.19 6.09 -37.27
N GLU A 93 29.05 5.74 -38.23
CA GLU A 93 30.32 5.04 -37.97
C GLU A 93 31.27 5.87 -37.08
N ARG A 94 31.37 7.19 -37.32
CA ARG A 94 32.18 8.08 -36.49
C ARG A 94 31.65 8.17 -35.05
N ALA A 95 30.33 8.27 -34.87
CA ALA A 95 29.71 8.31 -33.54
C ALA A 95 29.89 6.98 -32.78
N ALA A 96 29.73 5.84 -33.46
CA ALA A 96 29.99 4.52 -32.90
C ALA A 96 31.46 4.32 -32.51
N ALA A 97 32.40 4.73 -33.39
CA ALA A 97 33.83 4.67 -33.14
C ALA A 97 34.24 5.60 -31.97
N GLU A 98 33.61 6.76 -31.83
CA GLU A 98 33.84 7.67 -30.71
C GLU A 98 33.37 7.07 -29.38
N ILE A 99 32.19 6.44 -29.36
CA ILE A 99 31.70 5.70 -28.17
C ILE A 99 32.64 4.56 -27.80
N GLN A 100 33.11 3.78 -28.79
CA GLN A 100 34.05 2.68 -28.55
C GLN A 100 35.37 3.20 -27.96
N LYS A 101 35.92 4.30 -28.52
CA LYS A 101 37.14 4.94 -28.02
C LYS A 101 36.99 5.43 -26.57
N GLU A 102 35.86 6.04 -26.24
CA GLU A 102 35.60 6.53 -24.89
C GLU A 102 35.29 5.38 -23.89
N ASN A 103 34.75 4.24 -24.36
CA ASN A 103 34.60 3.03 -23.55
C ASN A 103 35.97 2.41 -23.19
N VAL A 104 36.93 2.38 -24.13
CA VAL A 104 38.30 1.90 -23.83
C VAL A 104 38.96 2.76 -22.74
N LYS A 105 38.80 4.08 -22.80
CA LYS A 105 39.31 4.98 -21.74
C LYS A 105 38.63 4.75 -20.39
N LEU A 106 37.33 4.43 -20.38
CA LEU A 106 36.61 4.10 -19.14
C LEU A 106 37.20 2.83 -18.49
N GLU A 107 37.47 1.80 -19.28
CA GLU A 107 38.09 0.56 -18.79
C GLU A 107 39.53 0.78 -18.30
N GLN A 108 40.29 1.64 -18.97
CA GLN A 108 41.63 2.03 -18.50
C GLN A 108 41.58 2.75 -17.15
N LEU A 109 40.63 3.69 -16.96
CA LEU A 109 40.44 4.38 -15.69
C LEU A 109 39.99 3.41 -14.58
N ARG A 110 39.11 2.45 -14.90
CA ARG A 110 38.70 1.38 -13.98
C ARG A 110 39.88 0.51 -13.56
N GLY A 111 40.72 0.09 -14.52
CA GLY A 111 41.91 -0.69 -14.25
C GLY A 111 42.89 0.02 -13.33
N GLN A 112 43.17 1.30 -13.60
CA GLN A 112 44.05 2.13 -12.75
C GLN A 112 43.48 2.32 -11.34
N LEU A 113 42.16 2.53 -11.23
CA LEU A 113 41.49 2.71 -9.94
C LEU A 113 41.55 1.43 -9.10
N ASN A 114 41.41 0.26 -9.72
CA ASN A 114 41.55 -1.03 -9.05
C ASN A 114 42.99 -1.30 -8.59
N GLN A 115 43.99 -0.92 -9.39
CA GLN A 115 45.41 -1.01 -8.97
C GLN A 115 45.71 -0.12 -7.76
N VAL A 116 45.17 1.10 -7.73
CA VAL A 116 45.33 2.01 -6.59
C VAL A 116 44.59 1.49 -5.35
N LYS A 117 43.41 0.88 -5.51
CA LYS A 117 42.71 0.19 -4.41
C LYS A 117 43.51 -0.96 -3.82
N GLY A 118 44.08 -1.84 -4.66
CA GLY A 118 44.94 -2.92 -4.19
C GLY A 118 46.21 -2.42 -3.49
N ALA A 119 46.77 -1.28 -3.94
CA ALA A 119 47.91 -0.65 -3.27
C ALA A 119 47.52 -0.04 -1.90
N LEU A 120 46.34 0.57 -1.79
CA LEU A 120 45.79 1.07 -0.52
C LEU A 120 45.56 -0.08 0.48
N GLU A 121 45.06 -1.22 0.02
CA GLU A 121 44.88 -2.43 0.84
C GLU A 121 46.22 -2.98 1.37
N GLN A 122 47.29 -2.95 0.57
CA GLN A 122 48.62 -3.40 1.01
C GLN A 122 49.23 -2.47 2.06
N VAL A 123 49.07 -1.16 1.91
CA VAL A 123 49.55 -0.15 2.88
C VAL A 123 48.76 -0.24 4.20
N HIS A 124 47.49 -0.64 4.14
CA HIS A 124 46.64 -0.86 5.31
C HIS A 124 47.07 -2.07 6.15
N GLN A 125 47.66 -3.11 5.55
CA GLN A 125 48.09 -4.32 6.27
C GLN A 125 49.42 -4.16 7.04
N GLN A 126 50.27 -3.22 6.66
CA GLN A 126 51.65 -3.16 7.16
C GLN A 126 51.86 -2.24 8.39
N ASN A 127 50.91 -1.34 8.73
CA ASN A 127 51.16 -0.24 9.68
C ASN A 127 50.09 0.03 10.76
N SER A 128 49.23 -0.93 11.12
CA SER A 128 48.21 -0.69 12.17
C SER A 128 48.59 -1.23 13.55
N PHE A 129 48.70 -0.31 14.52
CA PHE A 129 48.73 -0.53 15.98
C PHE A 129 47.60 -1.45 16.51
N TRP A 130 46.53 -1.63 15.74
CA TRP A 130 45.35 -2.44 16.08
C TRP A 130 45.46 -3.92 15.75
N GLY A 131 46.58 -4.37 15.16
CA GLY A 131 46.87 -5.81 15.05
C GLY A 131 47.19 -6.49 16.39
N LYS A 132 47.49 -5.71 17.44
CA LYS A 132 47.92 -6.22 18.76
C LYS A 132 46.83 -6.23 19.85
N THR A 133 45.69 -5.58 19.64
CA THR A 133 44.56 -5.58 20.59
C THR A 133 43.39 -6.36 20.01
N GLY A 134 43.16 -7.56 20.53
CA GLY A 134 42.21 -8.58 20.05
C GLY A 134 40.72 -8.23 20.16
N LEU A 135 40.27 -7.12 19.59
CA LEU A 135 38.87 -6.83 19.33
C LEU A 135 38.53 -7.23 17.89
N LYS A 136 37.65 -8.23 17.74
CA LYS A 136 37.32 -8.89 16.46
C LYS A 136 36.60 -7.94 15.47
N LEU A 137 37.36 -7.14 14.71
CA LEU A 137 36.89 -6.35 13.57
C LEU A 137 36.51 -7.22 12.34
N THR A 138 37.01 -8.45 12.30
CA THR A 138 36.77 -9.43 11.23
C THR A 138 35.29 -9.80 11.10
N ASP A 139 34.54 -9.84 12.21
CA ASP A 139 33.11 -10.14 12.20
C ASP A 139 32.27 -8.99 11.59
N TRP A 140 32.71 -7.75 11.76
CA TRP A 140 32.07 -6.57 11.19
C TRP A 140 32.31 -6.46 9.68
N GLY A 141 33.54 -6.69 9.23
CA GLY A 141 33.91 -6.75 7.81
C GLY A 141 33.22 -7.90 7.06
N ASN A 142 33.13 -9.09 7.68
CA ASN A 142 32.44 -10.24 7.10
C ASN A 142 30.93 -10.03 7.00
N LYS A 143 30.30 -9.39 7.99
CA LYS A 143 28.87 -9.02 7.95
C LYS A 143 28.58 -7.94 6.90
N LEU A 144 29.43 -6.93 6.77
CA LEU A 144 29.34 -5.92 5.71
C LEU A 144 29.51 -6.51 4.31
N LYS A 145 30.47 -7.43 4.14
CA LYS A 145 30.70 -8.14 2.89
C LYS A 145 29.52 -9.04 2.53
N SER A 146 28.92 -9.70 3.53
CA SER A 146 27.71 -10.53 3.35
C SER A 146 26.46 -9.71 3.01
N ALA A 147 26.34 -8.49 3.55
CA ALA A 147 25.30 -7.54 3.17
C ALA A 147 25.53 -7.01 1.75
N GLY A 148 26.77 -6.71 1.38
CA GLY A 148 27.18 -6.29 0.03
C GLY A 148 26.92 -7.36 -1.04
N SER A 149 27.23 -8.62 -0.79
CA SER A 149 26.92 -9.73 -1.70
C SER A 149 25.41 -9.92 -1.88
N ARG A 150 24.63 -9.83 -0.79
CA ARG A 150 23.16 -9.94 -0.86
C ARG A 150 22.52 -8.77 -1.64
N LEU A 151 23.09 -7.58 -1.52
CA LEU A 151 22.68 -6.41 -2.33
C LEU A 151 23.03 -6.58 -3.81
N GLN A 152 24.18 -7.20 -4.12
CA GLN A 152 24.62 -7.47 -5.47
C GLN A 152 23.80 -8.57 -6.15
N ASP A 153 23.48 -9.65 -5.43
CA ASP A 153 22.58 -10.73 -5.90
C ASP A 153 21.17 -10.22 -6.18
N MET A 154 20.69 -9.29 -5.35
CA MET A 154 19.39 -8.64 -5.53
C MET A 154 19.39 -7.61 -6.69
N GLY A 155 20.51 -6.90 -6.90
CA GLY A 155 20.69 -6.05 -8.08
C GLY A 155 20.66 -6.86 -9.39
N ASN A 156 21.19 -8.08 -9.37
CA ASN A 156 21.12 -9.01 -10.50
C ASN A 156 19.69 -9.56 -10.72
N ALA A 157 18.92 -9.81 -9.66
CA ALA A 157 17.51 -10.21 -9.75
C ALA A 157 16.59 -9.09 -10.29
N MET A 158 17.01 -7.83 -10.18
CA MET A 158 16.30 -6.65 -10.69
C MET A 158 16.71 -6.21 -12.11
N ALA A 159 17.72 -6.85 -12.71
CA ALA A 159 18.25 -6.49 -14.04
C ALA A 159 17.19 -6.41 -15.17
N PRO A 160 16.10 -7.22 -15.19
CA PRO A 160 15.07 -7.12 -16.23
C PRO A 160 14.10 -5.91 -16.07
N VAL A 161 14.05 -5.26 -14.91
CA VAL A 161 13.05 -4.21 -14.55
C VAL A 161 13.71 -2.84 -14.31
N SER A 162 15.03 -2.73 -14.54
CA SER A 162 15.89 -1.66 -14.05
C SER A 162 15.70 -0.28 -14.70
N THR A 163 14.94 -0.15 -15.78
CA THR A 163 14.83 1.12 -16.54
C THR A 163 13.85 2.12 -15.94
N LEU A 164 12.95 1.73 -15.03
CA LEU A 164 11.95 2.64 -14.45
C LEU A 164 12.17 3.05 -12.98
N LEU A 165 13.15 2.46 -12.27
CA LEU A 165 13.23 2.54 -10.79
C LEU A 165 14.62 2.91 -10.25
N SER A 166 15.17 4.05 -10.66
CA SER A 166 16.34 4.64 -9.96
C SER A 166 16.04 5.04 -8.50
N GLY A 167 14.78 5.06 -8.07
CA GLY A 167 14.32 5.23 -6.67
C GLY A 167 13.84 3.94 -5.97
N GLY A 168 14.07 2.75 -6.54
CA GLY A 168 13.41 1.50 -6.11
C GLY A 168 13.72 1.04 -4.68
N PHE A 169 14.94 1.23 -4.17
CA PHE A 169 15.31 0.79 -2.82
C PHE A 169 14.69 1.64 -1.71
N ALA A 170 14.61 2.96 -1.91
CA ALA A 170 13.99 3.86 -0.95
C ALA A 170 12.50 3.61 -0.81
N LEU A 171 11.82 3.42 -1.96
CA LEU A 171 10.41 3.09 -2.00
C LEU A 171 10.14 1.70 -1.40
N ALA A 172 10.99 0.70 -1.69
CA ALA A 172 10.87 -0.64 -1.11
C ALA A 172 11.02 -0.64 0.43
N THR A 173 12.03 0.06 0.96
CA THR A 173 12.20 0.17 2.41
C THR A 173 11.03 0.93 3.04
N LYS A 174 10.59 2.04 2.45
CA LYS A 174 9.42 2.78 2.96
C LYS A 174 8.19 1.88 2.99
N LYS A 175 7.90 1.17 1.90
CA LYS A 175 6.75 0.25 1.82
C LYS A 175 6.83 -0.88 2.84
N ALA A 176 8.02 -1.43 3.08
CA ALA A 176 8.20 -2.44 4.12
C ALA A 176 8.08 -1.89 5.55
N LEU A 177 8.54 -0.67 5.81
CA LEU A 177 8.33 0.03 7.09
C LEU A 177 6.85 0.31 7.32
N ASP A 178 6.15 0.85 6.32
CA ASP A 178 4.71 1.15 6.39
C ASP A 178 3.92 -0.15 6.64
N PHE A 179 4.21 -1.22 5.89
CA PHE A 179 3.58 -2.53 6.06
C PHE A 179 3.91 -3.15 7.43
N GLY A 180 5.17 -3.12 7.85
CA GLY A 180 5.61 -3.62 9.15
C GLY A 180 4.94 -2.87 10.30
N GLY A 181 4.78 -1.54 10.18
CA GLY A 181 4.05 -0.71 11.13
C GLY A 181 2.57 -1.10 11.22
N GLN A 182 1.90 -1.32 10.09
CA GLN A 182 0.51 -1.81 10.08
C GLN A 182 0.38 -3.21 10.70
N MET A 183 1.32 -4.11 10.43
CA MET A 183 1.35 -5.44 11.07
C MET A 183 1.63 -5.37 12.57
N GLN A 184 2.40 -4.38 13.02
CA GLN A 184 2.60 -4.15 14.45
C GLN A 184 1.31 -3.66 15.13
N VAL A 185 0.53 -2.80 14.46
CA VAL A 185 -0.82 -2.42 14.94
C VAL A 185 -1.72 -3.66 14.99
N THR A 186 -1.76 -4.47 13.93
CA THR A 186 -2.52 -5.74 13.91
C THR A 186 -2.10 -6.67 15.05
N LYS A 187 -0.81 -6.82 15.29
CA LYS A 187 -0.26 -7.59 16.41
C LYS A 187 -0.72 -7.04 17.76
N SER A 188 -0.74 -5.72 17.93
CA SER A 188 -1.23 -5.08 19.15
C SER A 188 -2.73 -5.27 19.36
N LEU A 189 -3.53 -5.33 18.29
CA LEU A 189 -4.97 -5.59 18.41
C LEU A 189 -5.25 -7.05 18.77
N LEU A 190 -4.42 -7.98 18.28
CA LEU A 190 -4.54 -9.41 18.58
C LEU A 190 -4.00 -9.80 19.96
N SER A 191 -3.14 -8.98 20.58
CA SER A 191 -2.51 -9.35 21.87
C SER A 191 -3.50 -9.55 23.00
N ASP A 192 -4.67 -8.93 22.92
CA ASP A 192 -5.72 -9.05 23.93
C ASP A 192 -6.49 -10.38 23.83
N THR A 193 -6.37 -11.09 22.70
CA THR A 193 -7.11 -12.33 22.42
C THR A 193 -6.21 -13.57 22.31
N VAL A 194 -4.90 -13.38 22.18
CA VAL A 194 -3.94 -14.48 21.98
C VAL A 194 -2.97 -14.60 23.17
N GLY A 195 -3.00 -15.74 23.85
CA GLY A 195 -2.31 -15.93 25.13
C GLY A 195 -0.79 -16.07 25.07
N THR A 196 -0.21 -16.46 23.91
CA THR A 196 1.24 -16.65 23.78
C THR A 196 1.87 -15.78 22.69
N SER A 197 3.11 -15.33 22.94
CA SER A 197 3.88 -14.56 21.95
C SER A 197 4.13 -15.33 20.65
N GLN A 198 4.21 -16.67 20.70
CA GLN A 198 4.43 -17.50 19.51
C GLN A 198 3.18 -17.54 18.63
N GLU A 199 2.01 -17.78 19.21
CA GLU A 199 0.73 -17.77 18.48
C GLU A 199 0.44 -16.38 17.92
N LEU A 200 0.73 -15.33 18.69
CA LEU A 200 0.54 -13.95 18.26
C LEU A 200 1.39 -13.60 17.03
N ASN A 201 2.66 -14.02 17.02
CA ASN A 201 3.55 -13.85 15.87
C ASN A 201 3.07 -14.67 14.66
N ALA A 202 2.61 -15.90 14.88
CA ALA A 202 2.09 -16.75 13.81
C ALA A 202 0.81 -16.17 13.18
N ALA A 203 -0.13 -15.70 14.01
CA ALA A 203 -1.36 -15.06 13.59
C ALA A 203 -1.09 -13.77 12.80
N THR A 204 -0.22 -12.90 13.32
CA THR A 204 0.18 -11.65 12.65
C THR A 204 0.82 -11.96 11.29
N LYS A 205 1.74 -12.93 11.24
CA LYS A 205 2.38 -13.34 9.99
C LYS A 205 1.36 -13.89 8.99
N LYS A 206 0.43 -14.74 9.43
CA LYS A 206 -0.64 -15.29 8.58
C LYS A 206 -1.48 -14.18 7.96
N LEU A 207 -1.86 -13.15 8.74
CA LEU A 207 -2.60 -12.00 8.22
C LEU A 207 -1.77 -11.16 7.24
N GLY A 208 -0.49 -10.94 7.53
CA GLY A 208 0.42 -10.24 6.61
C GLY A 208 0.62 -10.97 5.28
N ASP A 209 0.82 -12.29 5.32
CA ASP A 209 0.94 -13.11 4.11
C ASP A 209 -0.38 -13.14 3.31
N SER A 210 -1.51 -13.22 4.02
CA SER A 210 -2.85 -13.15 3.40
C SER A 210 -3.10 -11.80 2.73
N SER A 211 -2.77 -10.69 3.41
CA SER A 211 -2.87 -9.33 2.85
C SER A 211 -2.06 -9.17 1.57
N LYS A 212 -0.81 -9.63 1.55
CA LYS A 212 0.04 -9.62 0.34
C LYS A 212 -0.54 -10.51 -0.76
N SER A 213 -1.15 -11.64 -0.43
CA SER A 213 -1.80 -12.51 -1.40
C SER A 213 -3.02 -11.85 -2.03
N TRP A 214 -3.93 -11.36 -1.19
CA TRP A 214 -5.15 -10.68 -1.60
C TRP A 214 -4.88 -9.40 -2.37
N ALA A 215 -3.83 -8.65 -2.02
CA ALA A 215 -3.45 -7.47 -2.78
C ALA A 215 -3.15 -7.80 -4.24
N LYS A 216 -2.40 -8.89 -4.50
CA LYS A 216 -2.12 -9.34 -5.87
C LYS A 216 -3.35 -9.89 -6.58
N GLU A 217 -4.18 -10.63 -5.86
CA GLU A 217 -5.36 -11.32 -6.42
C GLU A 217 -6.46 -10.33 -6.78
N TYR A 218 -6.75 -9.39 -5.90
CA TYR A 218 -7.83 -8.43 -6.03
C TYR A 218 -7.35 -7.06 -6.49
N GLY A 219 -6.05 -6.74 -6.51
CA GLY A 219 -5.59 -5.41 -6.96
C GLY A 219 -6.01 -4.27 -6.03
N ILE A 220 -6.18 -4.58 -4.74
CA ILE A 220 -6.40 -3.62 -3.66
C ILE A 220 -5.08 -3.47 -2.91
N SER A 221 -4.72 -2.28 -2.44
CA SER A 221 -3.42 -2.09 -1.79
C SER A 221 -3.33 -2.89 -0.48
N THR A 222 -2.12 -3.32 -0.10
CA THR A 222 -1.94 -3.96 1.22
C THR A 222 -2.33 -3.02 2.35
N SER A 223 -2.22 -1.70 2.14
CA SER A 223 -2.58 -0.70 3.14
C SER A 223 -4.07 -0.72 3.46
N GLU A 224 -4.92 -0.70 2.43
CA GLU A 224 -6.38 -0.76 2.57
C GLU A 224 -6.82 -2.10 3.19
N ILE A 225 -6.27 -3.21 2.69
CA ILE A 225 -6.57 -4.55 3.23
C ILE A 225 -6.20 -4.63 4.71
N ASN A 226 -5.03 -4.10 5.10
CA ASN A 226 -4.57 -4.10 6.49
C ASN A 226 -5.47 -3.26 7.39
N VAL A 227 -5.91 -2.08 6.94
CA VAL A 227 -6.90 -1.27 7.66
C VAL A 227 -8.18 -2.09 7.84
N GLY A 228 -8.66 -2.77 6.80
CA GLY A 228 -9.86 -3.57 6.93
C GLY A 228 -9.73 -4.75 7.88
N MET A 229 -8.61 -5.47 7.86
CA MET A 229 -8.33 -6.50 8.86
C MET A 229 -8.30 -5.92 10.28
N GLN A 230 -7.74 -4.73 10.48
CA GLN A 230 -7.71 -4.07 11.79
C GLN A 230 -9.12 -3.71 12.27
N GLU A 231 -9.99 -3.22 11.40
CA GLU A 231 -11.40 -2.95 11.74
C GLU A 231 -12.16 -4.24 12.10
N LEU A 232 -11.92 -5.35 11.39
CA LEU A 232 -12.46 -6.66 11.77
C LEU A 232 -12.00 -7.08 13.18
N ILE A 233 -10.72 -6.92 13.48
CA ILE A 233 -10.17 -7.30 14.79
C ILE A 233 -10.72 -6.39 15.89
N LYS A 234 -10.85 -5.08 15.64
CA LYS A 234 -11.50 -4.15 16.58
C LYS A 234 -12.97 -4.49 16.81
N ALA A 235 -13.65 -5.03 15.80
CA ALA A 235 -15.02 -5.54 15.93
C ALA A 235 -15.09 -6.88 16.70
N GLY A 236 -13.96 -7.40 17.20
CA GLY A 236 -13.88 -8.58 18.04
C GLY A 236 -13.56 -9.88 17.30
N LEU A 237 -13.23 -9.83 16.00
CA LEU A 237 -12.84 -11.02 15.25
C LEU A 237 -11.38 -11.38 15.50
N ASP A 238 -11.10 -12.66 15.71
CA ASP A 238 -9.73 -13.17 15.76
C ASP A 238 -9.10 -13.24 14.35
N ALA A 239 -7.83 -13.63 14.30
CA ALA A 239 -7.09 -13.73 13.05
C ALA A 239 -7.68 -14.77 12.06
N ASN A 240 -8.24 -15.87 12.56
CA ASN A 240 -8.83 -16.92 11.73
C ASN A 240 -10.19 -16.48 11.16
N GLN A 241 -11.01 -15.82 11.99
CA GLN A 241 -12.28 -15.22 11.56
C GLN A 241 -12.04 -14.12 10.53
N THR A 242 -11.03 -13.28 10.75
CA THR A 242 -10.58 -12.26 9.79
C THR A 242 -10.21 -12.88 8.45
N VAL A 243 -9.47 -14.00 8.45
CA VAL A 243 -9.13 -14.75 7.22
C VAL A 243 -10.34 -15.35 6.53
N GLY A 244 -11.36 -15.78 7.28
CA GLY A 244 -12.61 -16.28 6.71
C GLY A 244 -13.46 -15.16 6.09
N ALA A 245 -13.53 -14.00 6.74
CA ALA A 245 -14.41 -12.90 6.35
C ALA A 245 -13.88 -12.05 5.19
N MET A 246 -12.55 -11.87 5.12
CA MET A 246 -11.97 -10.91 4.17
C MET A 246 -12.14 -11.29 2.70
N PRO A 247 -11.98 -12.55 2.25
CA PRO A 247 -12.11 -12.89 0.83
C PRO A 247 -13.50 -12.62 0.24
N PRO A 248 -14.62 -12.98 0.90
CA PRO A 248 -15.96 -12.58 0.42
C PRO A 248 -16.14 -11.06 0.31
N ILE A 249 -15.61 -10.28 1.28
CA ILE A 249 -15.67 -8.81 1.24
C ILE A 249 -14.90 -8.27 0.04
N LEU A 250 -13.67 -8.74 -0.19
CA LEU A 250 -12.86 -8.31 -1.34
C LEU A 250 -13.51 -8.67 -2.69
N ARG A 251 -14.14 -9.84 -2.77
CA ARG A 251 -14.94 -10.25 -3.94
C ARG A 251 -16.13 -9.31 -4.12
N ALA A 252 -16.86 -8.97 -3.06
CA ALA A 252 -17.96 -8.02 -3.12
C ALA A 252 -17.52 -6.64 -3.60
N THR A 253 -16.41 -6.10 -3.07
CA THR A 253 -15.80 -4.85 -3.54
C THR A 253 -15.54 -4.87 -5.04
N LYS A 254 -14.99 -5.98 -5.57
CA LYS A 254 -14.77 -6.10 -7.02
C LYS A 254 -16.03 -6.36 -7.83
N ALA A 255 -17.02 -7.02 -7.26
CA ALA A 255 -18.27 -7.31 -7.92
C ALA A 255 -19.15 -6.05 -8.06
N THR A 256 -19.18 -5.20 -7.03
CA THR A 256 -20.04 -4.01 -6.98
C THR A 256 -19.33 -2.76 -7.49
N GLY A 257 -17.99 -2.72 -7.43
CA GLY A 257 -17.21 -1.53 -7.74
C GLY A 257 -17.27 -0.45 -6.66
N GLU A 258 -17.86 -0.75 -5.49
CA GLU A 258 -17.90 0.16 -4.36
C GLU A 258 -16.57 0.22 -3.60
N ASP A 259 -16.42 1.24 -2.76
CA ASP A 259 -15.26 1.37 -1.88
C ASP A 259 -15.14 0.16 -0.94
N PHE A 260 -13.91 -0.31 -0.73
CA PHE A 260 -13.63 -1.47 0.11
C PHE A 260 -14.12 -1.28 1.55
N ASN A 261 -13.96 -0.07 2.11
CA ASN A 261 -14.37 0.18 3.49
C ASN A 261 -15.89 0.24 3.63
N THR A 262 -16.60 0.76 2.63
CA THR A 262 -18.06 0.73 2.58
C THR A 262 -18.57 -0.71 2.57
N VAL A 263 -18.04 -1.56 1.68
CA VAL A 263 -18.46 -2.96 1.56
C VAL A 263 -18.14 -3.74 2.83
N MET A 264 -16.93 -3.54 3.38
CA MET A 264 -16.52 -4.15 4.64
C MET A 264 -17.45 -3.73 5.78
N GLY A 265 -17.61 -2.43 6.02
CA GLY A 265 -18.39 -1.91 7.15
C GLY A 265 -19.84 -2.35 7.11
N ALA A 266 -20.45 -2.35 5.91
CA ALA A 266 -21.80 -2.88 5.71
C ALA A 266 -21.86 -4.38 6.03
N THR A 267 -20.96 -5.18 5.44
CA THR A 267 -20.95 -6.64 5.61
C THR A 267 -20.76 -7.03 7.08
N THR A 268 -19.80 -6.41 7.78
CA THR A 268 -19.46 -6.75 9.17
C THR A 268 -20.57 -6.36 10.13
N SER A 269 -21.18 -5.19 9.91
CA SER A 269 -22.33 -4.74 10.69
C SER A 269 -23.50 -5.70 10.54
N ILE A 270 -23.82 -6.10 9.29
CA ILE A 270 -24.88 -7.07 9.02
C ILE A 270 -24.57 -8.42 9.66
N MET A 271 -23.33 -8.89 9.57
CA MET A 271 -22.93 -10.14 10.22
C MET A 271 -23.15 -10.10 11.73
N SER A 272 -22.80 -9.00 12.39
CA SER A 272 -23.04 -8.81 13.82
C SER A 272 -24.54 -8.76 14.15
N GLN A 273 -25.30 -7.96 13.40
CA GLN A 273 -26.74 -7.77 13.59
C GLN A 273 -27.54 -9.07 13.48
N PHE A 274 -27.17 -9.94 12.55
CA PHE A 274 -27.85 -11.21 12.28
C PHE A 274 -27.21 -12.41 13.00
N GLY A 275 -26.24 -12.20 13.90
CA GLY A 275 -25.59 -13.28 14.64
C GLY A 275 -24.82 -14.27 13.75
N LEU A 276 -24.25 -13.78 12.66
CA LEU A 276 -23.54 -14.57 11.65
C LEU A 276 -22.02 -14.62 11.86
N VAL A 277 -21.50 -14.00 12.93
CA VAL A 277 -20.10 -14.15 13.32
C VAL A 277 -19.89 -15.55 13.89
N SER A 278 -18.90 -16.28 13.37
CA SER A 278 -18.60 -17.66 13.79
C SER A 278 -17.12 -17.80 14.14
N ASN A 279 -16.80 -18.59 15.17
CA ASN A 279 -15.42 -18.90 15.56
C ASN A 279 -14.71 -19.88 14.60
N ASP A 280 -15.47 -20.60 13.77
CA ASP A 280 -14.90 -21.47 12.74
C ASP A 280 -14.60 -20.67 11.46
N THR A 281 -13.38 -20.81 10.92
CA THR A 281 -12.95 -20.07 9.72
C THR A 281 -13.81 -20.37 8.50
N ASN A 282 -14.21 -21.63 8.29
CA ASN A 282 -14.97 -22.03 7.11
C ASN A 282 -16.43 -21.58 7.23
N GLN A 283 -17.01 -21.66 8.43
CA GLN A 283 -18.34 -21.14 8.68
C GLN A 283 -18.37 -19.62 8.60
N MET A 284 -17.32 -18.94 9.10
CA MET A 284 -17.16 -17.50 8.92
C MET A 284 -17.12 -17.15 7.43
N LEU A 285 -16.30 -17.84 6.64
CA LEU A 285 -16.26 -17.68 5.18
C LEU A 285 -17.64 -17.86 4.53
N LYS A 286 -18.38 -18.91 4.89
CA LYS A 286 -19.72 -19.18 4.36
C LYS A 286 -20.73 -18.11 4.79
N ASN A 287 -20.67 -17.66 6.03
CA ASN A 287 -21.58 -16.65 6.58
C ASN A 287 -21.33 -15.28 5.94
N THR A 288 -20.07 -14.86 5.82
CA THR A 288 -19.71 -13.62 5.12
C THR A 288 -20.05 -13.71 3.64
N GLN A 289 -19.86 -14.89 3.03
CA GLN A 289 -20.30 -15.13 1.66
C GLN A 289 -21.82 -15.03 1.51
N ARG A 290 -22.60 -15.62 2.42
CA ARG A 290 -24.07 -15.50 2.43
C ARG A 290 -24.51 -14.03 2.45
N VAL A 291 -23.91 -13.21 3.33
CA VAL A 291 -24.21 -11.77 3.41
C VAL A 291 -23.85 -11.05 2.10
N THR A 292 -22.62 -11.22 1.63
CA THR A 292 -22.13 -10.52 0.43
C THR A 292 -22.86 -10.95 -0.85
N ASP A 293 -23.18 -12.24 -1.00
CA ASP A 293 -24.01 -12.76 -2.10
C ASP A 293 -25.43 -12.21 -2.04
N SER A 294 -26.03 -12.17 -0.85
CA SER A 294 -27.39 -11.64 -0.68
C SER A 294 -27.48 -10.18 -1.10
N LEU A 295 -26.57 -9.34 -0.58
CA LEU A 295 -26.55 -7.93 -0.90
C LEU A 295 -26.20 -7.73 -2.37
N SER A 296 -25.09 -8.29 -2.88
CA SER A 296 -24.68 -8.09 -4.27
C SER A 296 -25.76 -8.55 -5.26
N PHE A 297 -26.48 -9.63 -4.95
CA PHE A 297 -27.59 -10.09 -5.77
C PHE A 297 -28.75 -9.10 -5.77
N VAL A 298 -29.22 -8.68 -4.59
CA VAL A 298 -30.34 -7.74 -4.49
C VAL A 298 -29.98 -6.38 -5.10
N ALA A 299 -28.77 -5.86 -4.90
CA ALA A 299 -28.30 -4.62 -5.54
C ALA A 299 -28.43 -4.70 -7.06
N ASN A 300 -28.01 -5.82 -7.66
CA ASN A 300 -28.08 -5.98 -9.11
C ASN A 300 -29.49 -6.28 -9.64
N LYS A 301 -30.40 -6.75 -8.80
CA LYS A 301 -31.80 -7.05 -9.17
C LYS A 301 -32.75 -5.88 -8.93
N THR A 302 -32.30 -4.86 -8.22
CA THR A 302 -33.12 -3.72 -7.83
C THR A 302 -32.38 -2.43 -8.15
N LYS A 303 -32.95 -1.28 -7.79
CA LYS A 303 -32.27 0.01 -7.89
C LYS A 303 -31.33 0.30 -6.72
N ALA A 304 -31.18 -0.64 -5.78
CA ALA A 304 -30.38 -0.41 -4.58
C ALA A 304 -28.88 -0.50 -4.88
N GLY A 305 -28.08 0.43 -4.35
CA GLY A 305 -26.63 0.25 -4.22
C GLY A 305 -26.28 -0.72 -3.08
N PHE A 306 -25.09 -1.32 -3.11
CA PHE A 306 -24.61 -2.18 -2.01
C PHE A 306 -24.43 -1.35 -0.73
N GLY A 307 -23.88 -0.14 -0.85
CA GLY A 307 -23.74 0.83 0.24
C GLY A 307 -25.09 1.29 0.78
N ASP A 308 -26.07 1.54 -0.10
CA ASP A 308 -27.44 1.90 0.32
C ASP A 308 -28.10 0.77 1.09
N MET A 309 -27.92 -0.48 0.66
CA MET A 309 -28.39 -1.62 1.45
C MET A 309 -27.66 -1.73 2.78
N GLY A 310 -26.35 -1.47 2.83
CA GLY A 310 -25.58 -1.39 4.07
C GLY A 310 -26.19 -0.37 5.05
N LEU A 311 -26.47 0.85 4.57
CA LEU A 311 -27.12 1.90 5.34
C LEU A 311 -28.54 1.53 5.78
N ALA A 312 -29.32 0.90 4.91
CA ALA A 312 -30.66 0.44 5.27
C ALA A 312 -30.60 -0.63 6.39
N MET A 313 -29.70 -1.60 6.23
CA MET A 313 -29.48 -2.70 7.18
C MET A 313 -29.00 -2.21 8.55
N GLU A 314 -28.18 -1.14 8.60
CA GLU A 314 -27.80 -0.51 9.87
C GLU A 314 -29.01 -0.16 10.74
N TYR A 315 -30.10 0.30 10.11
CA TYR A 315 -31.32 0.68 10.83
C TYR A 315 -32.25 -0.52 11.06
N VAL A 316 -32.46 -1.39 10.07
CA VAL A 316 -33.46 -2.47 10.17
C VAL A 316 -32.90 -3.79 10.73
N GLY A 317 -31.63 -4.09 10.50
CA GLY A 317 -31.02 -5.39 10.78
C GLY A 317 -31.24 -5.91 12.21
N PRO A 318 -30.96 -5.13 13.26
CA PRO A 318 -31.18 -5.59 14.64
C PRO A 318 -32.63 -6.00 14.92
N VAL A 319 -33.60 -5.21 14.46
CA VAL A 319 -35.02 -5.52 14.70
C VAL A 319 -35.51 -6.66 13.81
N ALA A 320 -35.05 -6.74 12.56
CA ALA A 320 -35.34 -7.84 11.66
C ALA A 320 -34.88 -9.19 12.23
N ASN A 321 -33.64 -9.27 12.71
CA ASN A 321 -33.14 -10.48 13.36
C ASN A 321 -33.94 -10.83 14.63
N SER A 322 -34.32 -9.83 15.44
CA SER A 322 -35.10 -10.06 16.66
C SER A 322 -36.49 -10.67 16.41
N VAL A 323 -37.04 -10.50 15.20
CA VAL A 323 -38.31 -11.11 14.76
C VAL A 323 -38.12 -12.35 13.89
N GLY A 324 -36.89 -12.86 13.79
CA GLY A 324 -36.57 -14.07 13.02
C GLY A 324 -36.55 -13.86 11.50
N MET A 325 -36.51 -12.62 11.00
CA MET A 325 -36.26 -12.38 9.58
C MET A 325 -34.81 -12.69 9.24
N GLU A 326 -34.59 -13.32 8.10
CA GLU A 326 -33.26 -13.62 7.59
C GLU A 326 -32.65 -12.43 6.85
N VAL A 327 -31.33 -12.46 6.63
CA VAL A 327 -30.62 -11.42 5.89
C VAL A 327 -31.15 -11.28 4.46
N GLU A 328 -31.52 -12.39 3.80
CA GLU A 328 -32.07 -12.41 2.45
C GLU A 328 -33.43 -11.73 2.37
N GLU A 329 -34.33 -12.04 3.31
CA GLU A 329 -35.68 -11.47 3.34
C GLU A 329 -35.62 -9.97 3.64
N THR A 330 -34.72 -9.58 4.54
CA THR A 330 -34.50 -8.18 4.89
C THR A 330 -33.89 -7.42 3.70
N ALA A 331 -32.91 -8.00 3.00
CA ALA A 331 -32.30 -7.40 1.82
C ALA A 331 -33.33 -7.26 0.70
N ALA A 332 -34.12 -8.30 0.43
CA ALA A 332 -35.18 -8.26 -0.57
C ALA A 332 -36.21 -7.16 -0.28
N ALA A 333 -36.64 -7.01 0.98
CA ALA A 333 -37.57 -5.95 1.37
C ALA A 333 -36.96 -4.55 1.14
N VAL A 334 -35.69 -4.34 1.48
CA VAL A 334 -34.96 -3.10 1.19
C VAL A 334 -34.86 -2.85 -0.32
N GLY A 335 -34.52 -3.86 -1.11
CA GLY A 335 -34.41 -3.75 -2.57
C GLY A 335 -35.74 -3.40 -3.23
N ILE A 336 -36.85 -3.97 -2.77
CA ILE A 336 -38.19 -3.62 -3.26
C ILE A 336 -38.53 -2.16 -2.95
N LEU A 337 -38.23 -1.69 -1.74
CA LEU A 337 -38.41 -0.28 -1.38
C LEU A 337 -37.57 0.65 -2.26
N SER A 338 -36.33 0.26 -2.56
CA SER A 338 -35.44 1.02 -3.44
C SER A 338 -35.98 1.13 -4.87
N ASN A 339 -36.63 0.08 -5.41
CA ASN A 339 -37.27 0.17 -6.74
C ASN A 339 -38.30 1.31 -6.85
N ALA A 340 -38.93 1.64 -5.71
CA ALA A 340 -39.89 2.74 -5.57
C ALA A 340 -39.26 4.07 -5.11
N GLY A 341 -37.92 4.19 -5.08
CA GLY A 341 -37.21 5.40 -4.66
C GLY A 341 -37.17 5.63 -3.14
N ILE A 342 -37.43 4.58 -2.34
CA ILE A 342 -37.23 4.60 -0.89
C ILE A 342 -35.93 3.86 -0.61
N GLU A 343 -34.82 4.59 -0.55
CA GLU A 343 -33.46 4.04 -0.54
C GLU A 343 -32.74 4.27 0.80
N GLY A 344 -31.64 3.54 1.00
CA GLY A 344 -30.71 3.75 2.10
C GLY A 344 -31.37 3.78 3.48
N GLN A 345 -30.99 4.77 4.29
CA GLN A 345 -31.50 4.98 5.65
C GLN A 345 -33.03 5.11 5.72
N LYS A 346 -33.68 5.63 4.66
CA LYS A 346 -35.14 5.77 4.62
C LYS A 346 -35.81 4.41 4.55
N ALA A 347 -35.32 3.50 3.70
CA ALA A 347 -35.80 2.12 3.63
C ALA A 347 -35.65 1.41 4.98
N GLY A 348 -34.46 1.52 5.57
CA GLY A 348 -34.16 0.95 6.89
C GLY A 348 -35.07 1.49 7.99
N THR A 349 -35.29 2.80 8.04
CA THR A 349 -36.16 3.44 9.03
C THR A 349 -37.62 3.01 8.89
N VAL A 350 -38.14 2.95 7.66
CA VAL A 350 -39.52 2.51 7.40
C VAL A 350 -39.71 1.07 7.86
N LEU A 351 -38.82 0.16 7.46
CA LEU A 351 -38.91 -1.24 7.87
C LEU A 351 -38.76 -1.38 9.38
N ARG A 352 -37.80 -0.68 9.99
CA ARG A 352 -37.62 -0.68 11.44
C ARG A 352 -38.89 -0.24 12.16
N GLY A 353 -39.53 0.82 11.69
CA GLY A 353 -40.80 1.33 12.23
C GLY A 353 -41.91 0.30 12.13
N ALA A 354 -42.09 -0.30 10.95
CA ALA A 354 -43.12 -1.32 10.72
C ALA A 354 -42.91 -2.56 11.61
N LEU A 355 -41.69 -3.10 11.65
CA LEU A 355 -41.34 -4.26 12.48
C LEU A 355 -41.48 -3.97 13.97
N SER A 356 -41.14 -2.75 14.41
CA SER A 356 -41.32 -2.33 15.80
C SER A 356 -42.80 -2.33 16.22
N LYS A 357 -43.72 -1.95 15.31
CA LYS A 357 -45.17 -2.01 15.59
C LYS A 357 -45.71 -3.43 15.61
N LEU A 358 -45.14 -4.33 14.81
CA LEU A 358 -45.46 -5.77 14.86
C LEU A 358 -44.94 -6.41 16.16
N LEU A 359 -43.80 -5.95 16.68
CA LEU A 359 -43.25 -6.42 17.95
C LEU A 359 -44.05 -5.93 19.17
N ASN A 360 -44.36 -4.64 19.21
CA ASN A 360 -45.01 -4.02 20.36
C ASN A 360 -46.12 -3.05 19.91
N PRO A 361 -47.30 -3.56 19.52
CA PRO A 361 -48.40 -2.74 19.08
C PRO A 361 -49.04 -1.97 20.24
N SER A 362 -49.42 -0.71 19.99
CA SER A 362 -50.43 -0.05 20.82
C SER A 362 -51.81 -0.69 20.59
N LYS A 363 -52.81 -0.36 21.42
CA LYS A 363 -54.20 -0.77 21.21
C LYS A 363 -54.70 -0.37 19.81
N ALA A 364 -54.40 0.86 19.38
CA ALA A 364 -54.81 1.36 18.08
C ALA A 364 -54.14 0.60 16.92
N ASN A 365 -52.87 0.20 17.07
CA ASN A 365 -52.16 -0.63 16.09
C ASN A 365 -52.77 -2.03 16.01
N ALA A 366 -53.04 -2.66 17.16
CA ALA A 366 -53.63 -4.00 17.23
C ALA A 366 -55.03 -4.04 16.60
N ASP A 367 -55.85 -3.01 16.82
CA ASP A 367 -57.17 -2.90 16.19
C ASP A 367 -57.07 -2.72 14.67
N ALA A 368 -56.07 -1.98 14.19
CA ALA A 368 -55.80 -1.86 12.76
C ALA A 368 -55.30 -3.19 12.16
N PHE A 369 -54.41 -3.92 12.83
CA PHE A 369 -53.96 -5.24 12.38
C PHE A 369 -55.12 -6.22 12.23
N LYS A 370 -56.06 -6.26 13.19
CA LYS A 370 -57.27 -7.10 13.08
C LYS A 370 -58.09 -6.77 11.83
N LYS A 371 -58.28 -5.48 11.53
CA LYS A 371 -58.97 -5.04 10.30
C LYS A 371 -58.21 -5.41 9.02
N LEU A 372 -56.88 -5.49 9.11
CA LEU A 372 -56.00 -5.94 8.04
C LEU A 372 -55.88 -7.48 7.95
N GLY A 373 -56.60 -8.22 8.81
CA GLY A 373 -56.73 -9.67 8.74
C GLY A 373 -55.64 -10.47 9.46
N PHE A 374 -54.87 -9.86 10.36
CA PHE A 374 -53.86 -10.57 11.16
C PHE A 374 -53.66 -9.95 12.54
N SER A 375 -52.83 -10.60 13.37
CA SER A 375 -52.41 -10.10 14.67
C SER A 375 -50.89 -10.01 14.78
N ALA A 376 -50.42 -9.11 15.65
CA ALA A 376 -49.01 -9.03 16.00
C ALA A 376 -48.48 -10.36 16.59
N GLU A 377 -49.34 -11.12 17.29
CA GLU A 377 -48.97 -12.40 17.89
C GLU A 377 -48.71 -13.48 16.84
N GLU A 378 -49.52 -13.56 15.77
CA GLU A 378 -49.24 -14.45 14.64
C GLU A 378 -47.86 -14.16 14.03
N PHE A 379 -47.48 -12.88 13.92
CA PHE A 379 -46.17 -12.51 13.39
C PHE A 379 -45.04 -12.88 14.37
N ARG A 380 -45.17 -12.52 15.66
CA ARG A 380 -44.14 -12.80 16.68
C ARG A 380 -43.90 -14.29 16.92
N SER A 381 -44.95 -15.10 16.84
CA SER A 381 -44.86 -16.56 16.95
C SER A 381 -44.25 -17.21 15.70
N GLY A 382 -44.07 -16.46 14.61
CA GLY A 382 -43.61 -16.98 13.32
C GLY A 382 -44.69 -17.73 12.53
N ALA A 383 -45.96 -17.68 12.96
CA ALA A 383 -47.07 -18.30 12.24
C ALA A 383 -47.34 -17.62 10.89
N ILE A 384 -47.00 -16.34 10.77
CA ILE A 384 -46.98 -15.60 9.50
C ILE A 384 -45.66 -14.85 9.36
N LYS A 385 -45.16 -14.72 8.13
CA LYS A 385 -43.98 -13.92 7.79
C LYS A 385 -44.38 -12.59 7.15
N LEU A 386 -43.42 -11.72 6.90
CA LEU A 386 -43.70 -10.42 6.28
C LEU A 386 -44.44 -10.55 4.93
N PRO A 387 -44.09 -11.47 4.01
CA PRO A 387 -44.88 -11.70 2.81
C PRO A 387 -46.35 -12.02 3.06
N ASP A 388 -46.65 -12.81 4.08
CA ASP A 388 -48.03 -13.19 4.42
C ASP A 388 -48.80 -12.00 5.02
N VAL A 389 -48.11 -11.16 5.80
CA VAL A 389 -48.66 -9.87 6.27
C VAL A 389 -49.02 -8.99 5.07
N LEU A 390 -48.14 -8.86 4.08
CA LEU A 390 -48.41 -8.05 2.88
C LEU A 390 -49.61 -8.60 2.08
N ASP A 391 -49.71 -9.92 1.94
CA ASP A 391 -50.84 -10.56 1.26
C ASP A 391 -52.18 -10.33 2.00
N ARG A 392 -52.19 -10.49 3.32
CA ARG A 392 -53.39 -10.27 4.14
C ARG A 392 -53.83 -8.82 4.10
N ILE A 393 -52.90 -7.86 4.15
CA ILE A 393 -53.23 -6.44 3.96
C ILE A 393 -53.87 -6.24 2.58
N ARG A 394 -53.27 -6.79 1.52
CA ARG A 394 -53.79 -6.62 0.17
C ARG A 394 -55.22 -7.18 0.05
N GLN A 395 -55.45 -8.40 0.52
CA GLN A 395 -56.76 -9.08 0.49
C GLN A 395 -57.82 -8.34 1.32
N ASN A 396 -57.50 -7.95 2.56
CA ASN A 396 -58.46 -7.31 3.48
C ASN A 396 -58.66 -5.81 3.20
N THR A 397 -57.96 -5.25 2.21
CA THR A 397 -58.16 -3.88 1.73
C THR A 397 -58.70 -3.85 0.30
N GLU A 398 -59.06 -4.99 -0.28
CA GLU A 398 -59.77 -5.04 -1.56
C GLU A 398 -61.09 -4.25 -1.48
N GLY A 399 -61.29 -3.34 -2.43
CA GLY A 399 -62.47 -2.46 -2.47
C GLY A 399 -62.39 -1.20 -1.61
N MET A 400 -61.34 -1.02 -0.79
CA MET A 400 -61.08 0.27 -0.14
C MET A 400 -60.53 1.31 -1.13
N THR A 401 -60.80 2.59 -0.90
CA THR A 401 -60.10 3.66 -1.62
C THR A 401 -58.65 3.76 -1.15
N ASP A 402 -57.76 4.31 -1.97
CA ASP A 402 -56.35 4.50 -1.59
C ASP A 402 -56.18 5.30 -0.29
N ALA A 403 -57.01 6.32 -0.07
CA ALA A 403 -57.03 7.09 1.16
C ALA A 403 -57.43 6.26 2.39
N GLN A 404 -58.42 5.37 2.26
CA GLN A 404 -58.84 4.48 3.35
C GLN A 404 -57.76 3.45 3.68
N LYS A 405 -57.19 2.83 2.64
CA LYS A 405 -56.09 1.87 2.76
C LYS A 405 -54.87 2.51 3.42
N ALA A 406 -54.48 3.70 2.96
CA ALA A 406 -53.35 4.44 3.51
C ALA A 406 -53.57 4.83 4.98
N ALA A 407 -54.76 5.31 5.34
CA ALA A 407 -55.10 5.64 6.72
C ALA A 407 -55.04 4.41 7.63
N LEU A 408 -55.54 3.26 7.17
CA LEU A 408 -55.50 2.02 7.93
C LEU A 408 -54.07 1.49 8.10
N ILE A 409 -53.24 1.56 7.05
CA ILE A 409 -51.82 1.20 7.11
C ILE A 409 -51.05 2.16 8.03
N ALA A 410 -51.35 3.47 8.00
CA ALA A 410 -50.75 4.44 8.91
C ALA A 410 -51.12 4.18 10.37
N GLN A 411 -52.37 3.79 10.65
CA GLN A 411 -52.80 3.39 11.99
C GLN A 411 -52.10 2.11 12.46
N ALA A 412 -51.92 1.14 11.55
CA ALA A 412 -51.27 -0.14 11.83
C ALA A 412 -49.77 -0.01 12.10
N PHE A 413 -49.04 0.69 11.24
CA PHE A 413 -47.57 0.71 11.23
C PHE A 413 -46.96 2.06 11.62
N GLY A 414 -47.78 3.10 11.77
CA GLY A 414 -47.34 4.48 11.98
C GLY A 414 -47.17 5.25 10.68
N VAL A 415 -47.29 6.58 10.77
CA VAL A 415 -47.22 7.50 9.62
C VAL A 415 -45.86 7.43 8.90
N GLU A 416 -44.77 7.32 9.65
CA GLU A 416 -43.42 7.24 9.09
C GLU A 416 -43.23 5.99 8.22
N ALA A 417 -43.75 4.84 8.67
CA ALA A 417 -43.64 3.57 7.95
C ALA A 417 -44.68 3.42 6.83
N GLN A 418 -45.74 4.24 6.83
CA GLN A 418 -46.87 4.11 5.91
C GLN A 418 -46.43 4.10 4.45
N SER A 419 -45.54 5.00 4.04
CA SER A 419 -45.11 5.13 2.64
C SER A 419 -44.42 3.86 2.11
N GLY A 420 -43.51 3.27 2.88
CA GLY A 420 -42.86 2.02 2.48
C GLY A 420 -43.77 0.80 2.66
N MET A 421 -44.64 0.77 3.67
CA MET A 421 -45.62 -0.33 3.80
C MET A 421 -46.63 -0.32 2.65
N ASN A 422 -47.12 0.84 2.23
CA ASN A 422 -47.95 0.97 1.03
C ASN A 422 -47.22 0.42 -0.21
N THR A 423 -45.94 0.76 -0.35
CA THR A 423 -45.10 0.27 -1.46
C THR A 423 -44.98 -1.25 -1.44
N LEU A 424 -44.61 -1.83 -0.30
CA LEU A 424 -44.47 -3.29 -0.15
C LEU A 424 -45.79 -4.03 -0.38
N VAL A 425 -46.91 -3.47 0.08
CA VAL A 425 -48.25 -4.05 -0.13
C VAL A 425 -48.65 -4.00 -1.61
N ASN A 426 -48.31 -2.91 -2.31
CA ASN A 426 -48.62 -2.75 -3.72
C ASN A 426 -47.78 -3.70 -4.61
N GLU A 427 -46.51 -3.91 -4.27
CA GLU A 427 -45.65 -4.93 -4.89
C GLU A 427 -46.10 -6.36 -4.53
N GLY A 428 -46.59 -6.55 -3.31
CA GLY A 428 -47.23 -7.76 -2.82
C GLY A 428 -46.26 -8.81 -2.25
N GLY A 429 -46.80 -9.71 -1.42
CA GLY A 429 -46.02 -10.76 -0.75
C GLY A 429 -45.38 -11.75 -1.72
N ALA A 430 -45.97 -11.96 -2.90
CA ALA A 430 -45.40 -12.80 -3.96
C ALA A 430 -44.07 -12.24 -4.50
N ALA A 431 -43.97 -10.91 -4.70
CA ALA A 431 -42.74 -10.28 -5.17
C ALA A 431 -41.63 -10.41 -4.12
N LEU A 432 -41.95 -10.18 -2.84
CA LEU A 432 -41.02 -10.35 -1.73
C LEU A 432 -40.54 -11.79 -1.60
N ARG A 433 -41.46 -12.78 -1.56
CA ARG A 433 -41.07 -14.21 -1.52
C ARG A 433 -40.16 -14.60 -2.68
N ARG A 434 -40.50 -14.20 -3.90
CA ARG A 434 -39.68 -14.52 -5.09
C ARG A 434 -38.27 -13.95 -4.94
N LEU A 435 -38.14 -12.67 -4.62
CA LEU A 435 -36.82 -12.05 -4.48
C LEU A 435 -36.03 -12.65 -3.30
N THR A 436 -36.67 -12.97 -2.18
CA THR A 436 -36.04 -13.67 -1.05
C THR A 436 -35.50 -15.03 -1.47
N GLU A 437 -36.30 -15.86 -2.16
CA GLU A 437 -35.87 -17.18 -2.61
C GLU A 437 -34.78 -17.12 -3.69
N GLU A 438 -34.89 -16.18 -4.63
CA GLU A 438 -33.80 -15.93 -5.59
C GLU A 438 -32.50 -15.53 -4.88
N THR A 439 -32.60 -14.71 -3.83
CA THR A 439 -31.45 -14.26 -3.02
C THR A 439 -30.83 -15.41 -2.24
N LYS A 440 -31.63 -16.29 -1.63
CA LYS A 440 -31.13 -17.51 -0.94
C LYS A 440 -30.39 -18.45 -1.88
N ASN A 441 -30.84 -18.53 -3.12
CA ASN A 441 -30.24 -19.36 -4.16
C ASN A 441 -29.08 -18.66 -4.89
N ALA A 442 -28.72 -17.43 -4.52
CA ALA A 442 -27.65 -16.65 -5.15
C ALA A 442 -26.23 -17.02 -4.67
N GLY A 443 -26.05 -18.20 -4.07
CA GLY A 443 -24.74 -18.67 -3.61
C GLY A 443 -23.70 -18.64 -4.73
N GLY A 444 -22.61 -17.91 -4.50
CA GLY A 444 -21.52 -17.71 -5.47
C GLY A 444 -21.78 -16.62 -6.50
N TYR A 445 -22.90 -15.89 -6.44
CA TYR A 445 -23.22 -14.80 -7.35
C TYR A 445 -22.13 -13.71 -7.34
N THR A 446 -21.68 -13.29 -6.16
CA THR A 446 -20.63 -12.27 -6.01
C THR A 446 -19.31 -12.74 -6.62
N ASP A 447 -18.96 -14.01 -6.45
CA ASP A 447 -17.74 -14.58 -7.04
C ASP A 447 -17.77 -14.54 -8.57
N GLN A 448 -18.90 -14.93 -9.16
CA GLN A 448 -19.07 -14.89 -10.62
C GLN A 448 -18.98 -13.47 -11.17
N LEU A 449 -19.58 -12.50 -10.47
CA LEU A 449 -19.53 -11.10 -10.86
C LEU A 449 -18.11 -10.52 -10.69
N ALA A 450 -17.45 -10.81 -9.56
CA ALA A 450 -16.07 -10.41 -9.31
C ALA A 450 -15.11 -10.96 -10.38
N LYS A 451 -15.28 -12.22 -10.81
CA LYS A 451 -14.49 -12.84 -11.89
C LYS A 451 -14.66 -12.10 -13.21
N LYS A 452 -15.89 -11.72 -13.57
CA LYS A 452 -16.17 -10.92 -14.77
C LYS A 452 -15.49 -9.55 -14.69
N MET A 453 -15.59 -8.87 -13.56
CA MET A 453 -14.98 -7.55 -13.35
C MET A 453 -13.44 -7.62 -13.35
N SER A 454 -12.88 -8.67 -12.75
CA SER A 454 -11.43 -8.92 -12.69
C SER A 454 -10.80 -9.17 -14.06
N GLY A 455 -11.59 -9.56 -15.06
CA GLY A 455 -11.15 -9.73 -16.45
C GLY A 455 -10.89 -8.41 -17.20
N SER A 456 -11.28 -7.27 -16.64
CA SER A 456 -11.08 -5.96 -17.28
C SER A 456 -9.60 -5.54 -17.33
N ALA A 457 -9.23 -4.75 -18.34
CA ALA A 457 -7.88 -4.20 -18.46
C ALA A 457 -7.50 -3.31 -17.26
N GLN A 458 -8.46 -2.56 -16.73
CA GLN A 458 -8.29 -1.76 -15.53
C GLN A 458 -7.93 -2.63 -14.31
N SER A 459 -8.67 -3.71 -14.06
CA SER A 459 -8.34 -4.66 -12.99
C SER A 459 -6.99 -5.35 -13.21
N GLY A 460 -6.58 -5.56 -14.46
CA GLY A 460 -5.22 -6.01 -14.80
C GLY A 460 -4.13 -5.03 -14.34
N VAL A 461 -4.31 -3.73 -14.60
CA VAL A 461 -3.39 -2.66 -14.16
C VAL A 461 -3.37 -2.53 -12.63
N GLU A 462 -4.53 -2.60 -11.97
CA GLU A 462 -4.64 -2.56 -10.51
C GLU A 462 -3.89 -3.73 -9.85
N ARG A 463 -4.10 -4.96 -10.33
CA ARG A 463 -3.37 -6.15 -9.86
C ARG A 463 -1.87 -6.06 -10.11
N PHE A 464 -1.45 -5.49 -11.25
CA PHE A 464 -0.03 -5.25 -11.52
C PHE A 464 0.57 -4.24 -10.53
N LYS A 465 -0.09 -3.10 -10.28
CA LYS A 465 0.35 -2.10 -9.29
C LYS A 465 0.46 -2.71 -7.90
N ALA A 466 -0.55 -3.47 -7.46
CA ALA A 466 -0.52 -4.16 -6.18
C ALA A 466 0.59 -5.24 -6.13
N SER A 467 0.85 -5.94 -7.23
CA SER A 467 1.97 -6.89 -7.32
C SER A 467 3.34 -6.21 -7.20
N LEU A 468 3.51 -5.02 -7.80
CA LEU A 468 4.70 -4.20 -7.62
C LEU A 468 4.86 -3.71 -6.17
N GLU A 469 3.78 -3.30 -5.53
CA GLU A 469 3.78 -2.94 -4.10
C GLU A 469 4.20 -4.13 -3.23
N VAL A 470 3.63 -5.31 -3.46
CA VAL A 470 4.00 -6.53 -2.72
C VAL A 470 5.45 -6.93 -2.97
N LEU A 471 5.95 -6.78 -4.20
CA LEU A 471 7.37 -6.99 -4.52
C LEU A 471 8.26 -6.01 -3.73
N GLN A 472 7.90 -4.73 -3.71
CA GLN A 472 8.60 -3.69 -2.94
C GLN A 472 8.62 -4.01 -1.44
N ILE A 473 7.49 -4.43 -0.87
CA ILE A 473 7.39 -4.86 0.53
C ILE A 473 8.32 -6.04 0.80
N ASN A 474 8.25 -7.11 0.00
CA ASN A 474 9.08 -8.31 0.21
C ASN A 474 10.59 -8.01 0.07
N ILE A 475 10.97 -7.08 -0.83
CA ILE A 475 12.35 -6.61 -0.96
C ILE A 475 12.75 -5.82 0.29
N GLY A 476 11.93 -4.85 0.70
CA GLY A 476 12.19 -4.03 1.86
C GLY A 476 12.27 -4.85 3.15
N GLU A 477 11.38 -5.83 3.37
CA GLU A 477 11.39 -6.76 4.52
C GLU A 477 12.74 -7.49 4.64
N LYS A 478 13.35 -7.88 3.51
CA LYS A 478 14.70 -8.50 3.50
C LYS A 478 15.82 -7.51 3.79
N LEU A 479 15.62 -6.22 3.49
CA LEU A 479 16.58 -5.14 3.74
C LEU A 479 16.49 -4.58 5.16
N LEU A 480 15.31 -4.61 5.78
CA LEU A 480 15.06 -4.01 7.09
C LEU A 480 16.05 -4.48 8.16
N PRO A 481 16.34 -5.79 8.36
CA PRO A 481 17.30 -6.23 9.38
C PRO A 481 18.70 -5.65 9.18
N ILE A 482 19.12 -5.43 7.92
CA ILE A 482 20.41 -4.83 7.59
C ILE A 482 20.39 -3.35 7.99
N LEU A 483 19.32 -2.62 7.66
CA LEU A 483 19.17 -1.21 7.99
C LEU A 483 19.03 -0.97 9.49
N THR A 484 18.19 -1.74 10.19
CA THR A 484 18.01 -1.66 11.65
C THR A 484 19.33 -1.84 12.38
N TYR A 485 20.17 -2.79 11.95
CA TYR A 485 21.51 -2.98 12.52
C TYR A 485 22.38 -1.72 12.41
N PHE A 486 22.33 -1.00 11.28
CA PHE A 486 23.07 0.27 11.14
C PHE A 486 22.46 1.40 11.95
N VAL A 487 21.13 1.49 12.01
CA VAL A 487 20.41 2.51 12.80
C VAL A 487 20.71 2.33 14.29
N GLU A 488 20.65 1.11 14.83
CA GLU A 488 21.00 0.81 16.23
C GLU A 488 22.46 1.18 16.54
N LYS A 489 23.38 0.97 15.60
CA LYS A 489 24.79 1.35 15.76
C LYS A 489 25.00 2.87 15.71
N ALA A 490 24.24 3.58 14.87
CA ALA A 490 24.22 5.03 14.86
C ALA A 490 23.63 5.58 16.17
N ASP A 491 22.56 4.99 16.69
CA ASP A 491 21.96 5.37 17.97
C ASP A 491 22.91 5.14 19.16
N GLN A 492 23.65 4.02 19.17
CA GLN A 492 24.71 3.77 20.16
C GLN A 492 25.82 4.83 20.10
N LEU A 493 26.19 5.30 18.90
CA LEU A 493 27.18 6.35 18.71
C LEU A 493 26.67 7.71 19.19
N VAL A 494 25.40 8.04 18.91
CA VAL A 494 24.73 9.26 19.41
C VAL A 494 24.64 9.23 20.94
N ASN A 495 24.23 8.09 21.52
CA ASN A 495 24.12 7.90 22.97
C ASN A 495 25.48 7.87 23.69
N TRP A 496 26.54 7.43 23.02
CA TRP A 496 27.90 7.56 23.53
C TRP A 496 28.34 9.04 23.54
N PHE A 497 28.06 9.78 22.47
CA PHE A 497 28.41 11.19 22.37
C PHE A 497 27.64 12.07 23.36
N SER A 498 26.35 11.82 23.57
CA SER A 498 25.52 12.58 24.52
C SER A 498 25.98 12.44 25.98
N LYS A 499 26.81 11.43 26.28
CA LYS A 499 27.39 11.18 27.61
C LYS A 499 28.79 11.76 27.82
N LEU A 500 29.38 12.41 26.81
CA LEU A 500 30.65 13.12 26.94
C LEU A 500 30.45 14.46 27.67
N ASP A 501 31.47 14.94 28.38
CA ASP A 501 31.43 16.19 29.16
C ASP A 501 31.31 17.45 28.27
N GLU A 502 30.85 18.57 28.84
CA GLU A 502 30.53 19.81 28.09
C GLU A 502 31.73 20.38 27.28
N SER A 503 32.97 20.10 27.69
CA SER A 503 34.18 20.51 26.95
C SER A 503 34.36 19.71 25.65
N THR A 504 33.97 18.43 25.65
CA THR A 504 34.03 17.54 24.49
C THR A 504 32.82 17.69 23.56
N GLN A 505 31.66 18.06 24.09
CA GLN A 505 30.44 18.33 23.31
C GLN A 505 30.57 19.56 22.39
N ARG A 506 31.45 20.52 22.69
CA ARG A 506 31.72 21.70 21.84
C ARG A 506 32.43 21.39 20.52
N TRP A 507 33.02 20.20 20.36
CA TRP A 507 33.49 19.68 19.07
C TRP A 507 32.37 19.03 18.22
N GLY A 508 31.11 19.26 18.57
CA GLY A 508 29.88 18.67 18.02
C GLY A 508 29.54 18.92 16.53
N ILE A 509 30.53 19.20 15.68
CA ILE A 509 30.38 19.21 14.22
C ILE A 509 30.28 17.76 13.68
N ALA A 510 30.92 16.79 14.34
CA ALA A 510 30.86 15.38 13.96
C ALA A 510 29.47 14.74 14.16
N ILE A 511 28.70 15.16 15.17
CA ILE A 511 27.34 14.67 15.41
C ILE A 511 26.29 15.42 14.59
N GLY A 512 26.51 16.72 14.32
CA GLY A 512 25.71 17.47 13.36
C GLY A 512 25.74 16.84 11.95
N ALA A 513 26.87 16.26 11.55
CA ALA A 513 26.97 15.50 10.30
C ALA A 513 26.21 14.17 10.34
N ILE A 514 26.05 13.51 11.50
CA ILE A 514 25.26 12.28 11.66
C ILE A 514 23.75 12.60 11.64
N LEU A 515 23.33 13.70 12.27
CA LEU A 515 21.91 14.10 12.38
C LEU A 515 21.38 14.90 11.16
N ALA A 516 22.22 15.62 10.42
CA ALA A 516 21.82 16.17 9.11
C ALA A 516 21.59 15.09 8.04
N ILE A 517 22.05 13.85 8.30
CA ILE A 517 21.86 12.66 7.45
C ILE A 517 20.61 11.85 7.86
N SER A 518 20.01 12.10 9.03
CA SER A 518 18.84 11.35 9.49
C SER A 518 17.52 11.78 8.87
N TYR A 519 17.45 12.92 8.16
CA TYR A 519 16.18 13.38 7.59
C TYR A 519 15.80 12.70 6.25
N PRO A 520 16.73 12.17 5.44
CA PRO A 520 16.38 11.28 4.33
C PRO A 520 17.19 9.96 4.39
N VAL A 521 16.81 9.04 5.28
CA VAL A 521 17.47 7.72 5.54
C VAL A 521 17.63 6.80 4.30
N LEU A 522 17.20 7.21 3.09
CA LEU A 522 17.08 6.31 1.94
C LEU A 522 17.46 6.96 0.59
N ASN A 523 18.65 7.56 0.47
CA ASN A 523 19.25 7.79 -0.85
C ASN A 523 20.53 6.97 -1.05
N ILE A 524 20.30 5.66 -1.15
CA ILE A 524 21.15 4.71 -1.88
C ILE A 524 22.30 4.17 -1.02
N LEU A 525 22.27 2.86 -0.78
CA LEU A 525 23.30 2.04 -0.11
C LEU A 525 24.71 2.12 -0.75
N GLY A 526 24.98 3.07 -1.66
CA GLY A 526 26.26 3.34 -2.28
C GLY A 526 27.21 4.24 -1.47
N ASN A 527 26.71 4.99 -0.48
CA ASN A 527 27.55 5.94 0.29
C ASN A 527 27.97 5.43 1.69
N ILE A 528 27.42 4.32 2.18
CA ILE A 528 27.82 3.76 3.50
C ILE A 528 29.27 3.24 3.45
N VAL A 529 29.72 2.75 2.29
CA VAL A 529 31.09 2.26 2.09
C VAL A 529 32.13 3.39 2.02
N SER A 530 31.75 4.60 1.59
CA SER A 530 32.67 5.74 1.48
C SER A 530 32.75 6.58 2.77
N VAL A 531 31.65 6.68 3.53
CA VAL A 531 31.60 7.54 4.73
C VAL A 531 32.06 6.82 5.99
N GLY A 532 31.82 5.50 6.11
CA GLY A 532 32.38 4.70 7.22
C GLY A 532 33.90 4.75 7.30
N GLY A 533 34.59 4.85 6.16
CA GLY A 533 36.03 5.09 6.09
C GLY A 533 36.46 6.51 6.45
N SER A 534 35.58 7.50 6.29
CA SER A 534 35.91 8.93 6.52
C SER A 534 35.76 9.33 8.00
N VAL A 535 34.77 8.77 8.70
CA VAL A 535 34.53 9.02 10.13
C VAL A 535 35.57 8.31 11.01
N PHE A 536 36.00 7.12 10.60
CA PHE A 536 37.11 6.39 11.24
C PHE A 536 38.44 7.14 11.11
N PHE A 537 38.62 7.90 10.02
CA PHE A 537 39.80 8.73 9.77
C PHE A 537 39.88 9.96 10.68
N TYR A 538 38.74 10.61 10.96
CA TYR A 538 38.72 11.82 11.80
C TYR A 538 38.99 11.53 13.28
N PHE A 539 38.56 10.36 13.77
CA PHE A 539 38.91 9.89 15.12
C PHE A 539 40.39 9.43 15.24
N TRP A 540 41.00 8.99 14.12
CA TRP A 540 42.42 8.60 14.07
C TRP A 540 43.37 9.80 14.10
N GLU A 541 42.96 10.94 13.56
CA GLU A 541 43.76 12.17 13.49
C GLU A 541 43.76 12.99 14.81
N VAL A 542 42.72 12.85 15.64
CA VAL A 542 42.60 13.55 16.95
C VAL A 542 43.24 12.74 18.10
N SER A 543 43.57 11.48 17.87
CA SER A 543 44.15 10.57 18.89
C SER A 543 45.66 10.35 18.73
N TYR A 544 46.33 11.20 17.94
CA TYR A 544 47.79 11.20 17.72
C TYR A 544 48.41 12.56 18.02
#